data_AF-A0A2V9YKL2-F1
#
_entry.id   AF-A0A2V9YKL2-F1
#
_cell.length_a   1.000
_cell.length_b   1.000
_cell.length_c   1.000
_cell.angle_alpha   90.00
_cell.angle_beta   90.00
_cell.angle_gamma   90.00
#
_symmetry.space_group_name_H-M   'P 1'
#
loop_
_entity.id
_entity.type
_entity.pdbx_description
1 polymer ?
#
loop_
_entity_poly.entity_id
_entity_poly.type
_entity_poly.pdbx_seq_one_letter_code
_entity_poly.pdbx_strand_id
1 'polypeptide(L)' 'DGSYSFRAHGHSLRAYRADEIDALVAYVVPENAWYVFPVKVVRLLRSLKLFTGSRKRRSKFEKYREAWWILRGEGGS' A
#
# COMPACT_ATOMS: atom_id res chain seq x y z
N ASP A 1 -5.09 1.60 -20.30
CA ASP A 1 -5.00 2.33 -19.02
C ASP A 1 -5.48 1.37 -17.93
N GLY A 2 -4.59 0.86 -17.09
CA GLY A 2 -4.90 -0.18 -16.10
C GLY A 2 -4.95 0.39 -14.69
N SER A 3 -6.03 0.10 -13.95
CA SER A 3 -6.14 0.45 -12.53
C SER A 3 -6.32 -0.80 -11.69
N TYR A 4 -5.43 -1.03 -10.71
CA TYR A 4 -5.52 -2.16 -9.79
C TYR A 4 -6.07 -1.70 -8.44
N SER A 5 -7.03 -2.45 -7.89
CA SER A 5 -7.67 -2.12 -6.62
C SER A 5 -7.39 -3.20 -5.59
N PHE A 6 -6.72 -2.85 -4.50
CA PHE A 6 -6.51 -3.72 -3.34
C PHE A 6 -7.47 -3.34 -2.22
N ARG A 7 -8.12 -4.35 -1.63
CA ARG A 7 -8.93 -4.16 -0.43
C ARG A 7 -8.01 -4.10 0.78
N ALA A 8 -8.12 -3.03 1.55
CA ALA A 8 -7.25 -2.73 2.69
C ALA A 8 -7.95 -3.00 4.04
N HIS A 9 -8.88 -3.95 4.05
CA HIS A 9 -9.71 -4.29 5.21
C HIS A 9 -9.77 -5.81 5.39
N GLY A 10 -9.89 -6.26 6.63
CA GLY A 10 -10.08 -7.67 6.95
C GLY A 10 -11.44 -8.21 6.48
N HIS A 11 -11.70 -9.49 6.76
CA HIS A 11 -12.96 -10.21 6.46
C HIS A 11 -14.21 -9.49 6.99
N SER A 12 -14.06 -8.69 8.05
CA SER A 12 -15.10 -7.92 8.72
C SER A 12 -15.35 -6.51 8.12
N LEU A 13 -14.81 -6.20 6.93
CA LEU A 13 -14.87 -4.86 6.29
C LEU A 13 -14.23 -3.73 7.14
N ARG A 14 -13.53 -4.09 8.21
CA ARG A 14 -12.90 -3.15 9.13
C ARG A 14 -11.45 -2.90 8.68
N ALA A 15 -11.06 -1.63 8.65
CA ALA A 15 -9.67 -1.25 8.44
C ALA A 15 -8.81 -1.78 9.60
N TYR A 16 -7.65 -2.35 9.28
CA TYR A 16 -6.70 -2.85 10.28
C TYR A 16 -6.31 -1.74 11.25
N ARG A 17 -6.25 -2.02 12.54
CA ARG A 17 -5.74 -1.07 13.54
C ARG A 17 -4.21 -1.13 13.63
N ALA A 18 -3.63 -0.08 14.21
CA ALA A 18 -2.17 -0.01 14.39
C ALA A 18 -1.65 -1.00 15.44
N ASP A 19 -2.53 -1.50 16.30
CA ASP A 19 -2.24 -2.59 17.23
C ASP A 19 -2.35 -3.99 16.60
N GLU A 20 -2.85 -4.10 15.37
CA GLU A 20 -3.02 -5.40 14.70
C GLU A 20 -1.90 -5.70 13.71
N ILE A 21 -1.40 -4.67 13.00
CA ILE A 21 -0.32 -4.79 12.00
C ILE A 21 0.57 -3.54 12.02
N ASP A 22 1.86 -3.72 11.72
CA ASP A 22 2.79 -2.60 11.50
C ASP A 22 2.74 -2.07 10.06
N ALA A 23 2.57 -2.98 9.09
CA ALA A 23 2.51 -2.66 7.66
C ALA A 23 1.65 -3.65 6.87
N LEU A 24 1.14 -3.18 5.73
CA LEU A 24 0.46 -3.99 4.71
C LEU A 24 1.37 -4.13 3.49
N VAL A 25 1.62 -5.36 3.05
CA VAL A 25 2.40 -5.66 1.84
C VAL A 25 1.45 -6.15 0.75
N ALA A 26 1.53 -5.54 -0.43
CA ALA A 26 0.72 -5.92 -1.59
C ALA A 26 1.61 -6.19 -2.81
N TYR A 27 1.45 -7.35 -3.43
CA TYR A 27 2.11 -7.68 -4.69
C TYR A 27 1.24 -7.28 -5.87
N VAL A 28 1.82 -6.56 -6.83
CA VAL A 28 1.15 -6.14 -8.06
C VAL A 28 1.75 -6.93 -9.22
N VAL A 29 1.12 -8.05 -9.58
CA VAL A 29 1.59 -8.97 -10.62
C VAL A 29 1.93 -8.26 -11.94
N PRO A 30 1.07 -7.38 -12.48
CA PRO A 30 1.35 -6.75 -13.79
C PRO A 30 2.53 -5.78 -13.77
N GLU A 31 2.91 -5.31 -12.58
CA GLU A 31 4.04 -4.40 -12.36
C GLU A 31 5.29 -5.11 -11.86
N ASN A 32 5.18 -6.41 -11.57
CA ASN A 32 6.20 -7.23 -10.93
C ASN A 32 6.86 -6.51 -9.73
N ALA A 33 6.04 -5.93 -8.85
CA ALA A 33 6.51 -5.09 -7.76
C ALA A 33 5.70 -5.25 -6.48
N TRP A 34 6.38 -5.05 -5.36
CA TRP A 34 5.82 -5.02 -4.02
C TRP A 34 5.55 -3.59 -3.59
N TYR A 35 4.42 -3.39 -2.92
CA TYR A 35 4.08 -2.14 -2.26
C TYR A 35 3.98 -2.37 -0.77
N VAL A 36 4.75 -1.62 0.02
CA VAL A 36 4.82 -1.75 1.47
C VAL A 36 4.23 -0.48 2.08
N PHE A 37 3.06 -0.61 2.70
CA PHE A 37 2.32 0.51 3.28
C PHE A 37 2.42 0.48 4.80
N PRO A 38 2.76 1.58 5.48
CA PRO A 38 2.70 1.62 6.93
C PRO A 38 1.23 1.64 7.38
N VAL A 39 0.91 1.03 8.52
CA VAL A 39 -0.47 0.91 9.01
C VAL A 39 -1.21 2.25 9.13
N LYS A 40 -0.49 3.33 9.45
CA LYS A 40 -1.03 4.71 9.48
C LYS A 40 -1.68 5.15 8.17
N VAL A 41 -1.21 4.64 7.03
CA VAL A 41 -1.76 4.93 5.69
C VAL A 41 -2.93 4.00 5.39
N VAL A 42 -2.80 2.73 5.74
CA VAL A 42 -3.81 1.67 5.50
C VAL A 42 -5.09 1.98 6.26
N ARG A 43 -4.98 2.44 7.51
CA ARG A 43 -6.11 2.83 8.38
C ARG A 43 -7.03 3.89 7.79
N LEU A 44 -6.49 4.78 6.96
CA LEU A 44 -7.23 5.89 6.37
C LEU A 44 -7.88 5.51 5.03
N LEU A 45 -7.65 4.29 4.53
CA LEU A 45 -8.00 3.89 3.18
C LEU A 45 -8.88 2.63 3.20
N ARG A 46 -10.09 2.75 2.66
CA ARG A 46 -10.96 1.57 2.43
C ARG A 46 -10.51 0.74 1.23
N SER A 47 -9.90 1.39 0.24
CA SER A 47 -9.36 0.74 -0.96
C SER A 47 -8.12 1.48 -1.46
N LEU A 48 -7.15 0.72 -1.95
CA LEU A 48 -5.92 1.23 -2.56
C LEU A 48 -6.06 1.11 -4.08
N LYS A 49 -6.12 2.25 -4.78
CA LYS A 49 -6.06 2.31 -6.25
C LYS A 49 -4.64 2.63 -6.70
N LEU A 50 -4.01 1.67 -7.36
CA LEU A 50 -2.72 1.82 -8.02
C LEU A 50 -2.95 2.10 -9.50
N PHE A 51 -2.38 3.23 -9.95
CA PHE A 51 -2.39 3.67 -11.34
C PHE A 51 -0.96 3.55 -11.84
N THR A 52 -0.73 2.63 -12.76
CA THR A 52 0.62 2.27 -13.19
C THR A 52 0.86 2.56 -14.67
N GLY A 53 -0.21 2.76 -15.45
CA GLY A 53 -0.15 2.91 -16.91
C GLY A 53 0.18 4.30 -17.45
N SER A 54 0.46 5.34 -16.64
CA SER A 54 0.75 6.68 -17.17
C SER A 54 1.62 7.54 -16.25
N ARG A 55 2.73 8.05 -16.79
CA ARG A 55 3.67 8.99 -16.11
C ARG A 55 2.98 10.24 -15.52
N LYS A 56 1.86 10.66 -16.12
CA LYS A 56 1.00 11.79 -15.69
C LYS A 56 -0.02 11.46 -14.58
N ARG A 57 -0.28 10.18 -14.31
CA ARG A 57 -1.23 9.69 -13.29
C ARG A 57 -0.57 8.71 -12.32
N ARG A 58 0.72 8.90 -11.99
CA ARG A 58 1.34 8.10 -10.94
C ARG A 58 0.56 8.25 -9.65
N SER A 59 0.13 7.12 -9.09
CA SER A 59 -0.61 7.12 -7.84
C SER A 59 0.25 7.74 -6.73
N LYS A 60 -0.38 8.45 -5.78
CA LYS A 60 0.29 8.96 -4.57
C LYS A 60 0.99 7.86 -3.74
N PHE A 61 0.70 6.61 -4.07
CA PHE A 61 1.23 5.40 -3.47
C PHE A 61 2.53 4.89 -4.09
N GLU A 62 3.01 5.48 -5.19
CA GLU A 62 4.27 5.05 -5.83
C GLU A 62 5.48 5.19 -4.89
N LYS A 63 5.44 6.13 -3.95
CA LYS A 63 6.47 6.27 -2.90
C LYS A 63 6.59 5.08 -1.95
N TYR A 64 5.64 4.14 -2.01
CA TYR A 64 5.63 2.90 -1.23
C TYR A 64 6.03 1.67 -2.05
N ARG A 65 6.37 1.83 -3.34
CA ARG A 65 6.92 0.75 -4.16
C ARG A 65 8.29 0.34 -3.62
N GLU A 66 8.46 -0.95 -3.37
CA GLU A 66 9.66 -1.56 -2.77
C GLU A 66 10.12 -0.89 -1.46
N ALA A 67 9.17 -0.31 -0.71
CA ALA A 67 9.44 0.46 0.50
C ALA A 67 9.74 -0.42 1.73
N TRP A 68 10.61 -1.40 1.58
CA TRP A 68 11.01 -2.35 2.61
C TRP A 68 11.64 -1.67 3.83
N TRP A 69 12.18 -0.45 3.68
CA TRP A 69 12.68 0.36 4.79
C TRP A 69 11.63 0.63 5.87
N ILE A 70 10.33 0.57 5.55
CA ILE A 70 9.24 0.69 6.52
C ILE A 70 9.27 -0.45 7.54
N LEU A 71 9.58 -1.67 7.10
CA LEU A 71 9.69 -2.84 7.98
C LEU A 71 11.02 -2.88 8.74
N ARG A 72 12.05 -2.20 8.22
CA ARG A 72 13.39 -2.16 8.85
C ARG A 72 13.52 -1.12 9.96
N GLY A 73 12.52 -0.24 10.13
CA GLY A 73 12.57 0.83 11.13
C GLY A 73 13.49 2.01 10.75
N GLU A 74 14.14 1.99 9.58
CA GLU A 74 15.13 2.98 9.14
C GLU A 74 14.53 4.31 8.63
N GLY A 75 13.29 4.62 9.01
CA GLY A 75 12.57 5.82 8.55
C GLY A 75 11.94 6.65 9.68
N GLY A 76 12.33 6.40 10.93
CA GLY A 76 11.88 7.13 12.10
C GLY A 76 13.07 7.67 12.89
N SER A 77 13.55 8.85 12.52
CA SER A 77 14.18 9.79 13.43
C SER A 77 13.61 11.17 13.21
#